data_AF-A0A366M8K7-F1
#
_entry.id   AF-A0A366M8K7-F1
#
_cell.length_a   1.000
_cell.length_b   1.000
_cell.length_c   1.000
_cell.angle_alpha   90.00
_cell.angle_beta   90.00
_cell.angle_gamma   90.00
#
_symmetry.space_group_name_H-M   'P 1'
#
loop_
_entity.id
_entity.type
_entity.pdbx_description
1 polymer ?
#
loop_
_entity_poly.entity_id
_entity_poly.type
_entity_poly.pdbx_seq_one_letter_code
_entity_poly.pdbx_strand_id
1 'polypeptide(L)'
;MTHPLSPRHTPLTTDERPRAEATFTALVTETLTTKGRFRVTADTPDMVELFQAVARRAGESLGRPVVSYANGRDIVITFADNA
;
A
#
# COMPACT_ATOMS: atom_id res chain seq x y z
N MET A 1 0.47 -7.28 -34.00
CA MET A 1 0.09 -6.25 -33.01
C MET A 1 1.23 -6.14 -32.01
N THR A 2 2.09 -5.14 -32.15
CA THR A 2 3.21 -4.88 -31.22
C THR A 2 2.64 -4.31 -29.93
N HIS A 3 2.73 -5.06 -28.84
CA HIS A 3 2.43 -4.53 -27.50
C HIS A 3 3.51 -3.48 -27.15
N PRO A 4 3.13 -2.27 -26.68
CA PRO A 4 4.11 -1.24 -26.37
C PRO A 4 5.01 -1.66 -25.21
N LEU A 5 6.24 -1.15 -25.25
CA LEU A 5 7.32 -1.35 -24.28
C LEU A 5 6.77 -1.31 -22.84
N SER A 6 7.08 -2.33 -22.04
CA SER A 6 6.79 -2.34 -20.61
C SER A 6 7.18 -0.99 -20.00
N PRO A 7 6.30 -0.34 -19.20
CA PRO A 7 6.62 0.93 -18.58
C PRO A 7 7.93 0.80 -17.82
N ARG A 8 8.88 1.68 -18.13
CA ARG A 8 10.20 1.66 -17.52
C ARG A 8 10.00 1.95 -16.03
N HIS A 9 10.23 0.95 -15.18
CA HIS A 9 10.06 1.09 -13.75
C HIS A 9 11.18 1.96 -13.20
N THR A 10 10.86 3.20 -12.83
CA THR A 10 11.78 4.08 -12.10
C THR A 10 11.58 3.81 -10.62
N PRO A 11 12.58 3.26 -9.91
CA PRO A 11 12.48 3.06 -8.47
C PRO A 11 12.35 4.40 -7.76
N LEU A 12 11.65 4.42 -6.63
CA LEU A 12 11.59 5.62 -5.78
C LEU A 12 12.98 5.92 -5.24
N THR A 13 13.37 7.20 -5.28
CA THR A 13 14.58 7.66 -4.60
C THR A 13 14.40 7.65 -3.08
N THR A 14 15.52 7.77 -2.36
CA THR A 14 15.56 7.78 -0.89
C THR A 14 14.68 8.88 -0.29
N ASP A 15 14.52 10.02 -0.96
CA ASP A 15 13.66 11.13 -0.51
C ASP A 15 12.18 10.93 -0.90
N GLU A 16 11.92 10.27 -2.02
CA GLU A 16 10.55 10.03 -2.50
C GLU A 16 9.85 8.94 -1.69
N ARG A 17 10.57 7.91 -1.25
CA ARG A 17 10.02 6.80 -0.47
C ARG A 17 9.32 7.25 0.84
N PRO A 18 9.94 8.03 1.74
CA PRO A 18 9.28 8.48 2.97
C PRO A 18 8.12 9.42 2.69
N ARG A 19 8.20 10.25 1.64
CA ARG A 19 7.11 11.13 1.23
C ARG A 19 5.91 10.33 0.71
N ALA A 20 6.17 9.31 -0.11
CA ALA A 20 5.15 8.39 -0.59
C ALA A 20 4.49 7.66 0.57
N GLU A 21 5.27 7.11 1.51
CA GLU A 21 4.73 6.42 2.69
C GLU A 21 3.80 7.32 3.51
N ALA A 22 4.22 8.55 3.82
CA ALA A 22 3.41 9.49 4.59
C ALA A 22 2.10 9.85 3.85
N THR A 23 2.18 10.09 2.55
CA THR A 23 1.02 10.45 1.72
C THR A 23 0.04 9.29 1.61
N PHE A 24 0.52 8.07 1.33
CA PHE A 24 -0.33 6.89 1.23
C PHE A 24 -0.91 6.48 2.58
N THR A 25 -0.19 6.69 3.68
CA THR A 25 -0.74 6.43 5.02
C THR A 25 -2.00 7.25 5.28
N ALA A 26 -2.02 8.53 4.94
CA ALA A 26 -3.22 9.35 5.07
C ALA A 26 -4.38 8.81 4.23
N LEU A 27 -4.11 8.51 2.95
CA LEU A 27 -5.12 7.98 2.02
C LEU A 27 -5.69 6.62 2.47
N VAL A 28 -4.81 5.70 2.90
CA VAL A 28 -5.21 4.38 3.38
C VAL A 28 -6.02 4.51 4.67
N THR A 29 -5.58 5.36 5.60
CA THR A 29 -6.30 5.64 6.84
C THR A 29 -7.73 6.11 6.55
N GLU A 30 -7.89 7.11 5.69
CA GLU A 30 -9.19 7.65 5.28
C GLU A 30 -10.06 6.59 4.58
N THR A 31 -9.45 5.81 3.68
CA THR A 31 -10.18 4.78 2.95
C THR A 31 -10.63 3.65 3.88
N LEU A 32 -9.80 3.26 4.85
CA LEU A 32 -10.14 2.24 5.84
C LEU A 32 -11.27 2.71 6.75
N THR A 33 -11.26 3.95 7.23
CA THR A 33 -12.36 4.47 8.05
C THR A 33 -13.67 4.60 7.28
N THR A 34 -13.59 4.88 5.97
CA THR A 34 -14.78 5.08 5.13
C THR A 34 -15.34 3.76 4.57
N LYS A 35 -14.48 2.84 4.13
CA LYS A 35 -14.86 1.63 3.35
C LYS A 35 -14.43 0.32 4.01
N GLY A 36 -13.60 0.36 5.06
CA GLY A 36 -13.06 -0.82 5.74
C GLY A 36 -11.94 -1.56 4.98
N ARG A 37 -11.68 -1.21 3.71
CA ARG A 37 -10.72 -1.91 2.86
C ARG A 37 -10.11 -0.99 1.81
N PHE A 38 -8.81 -1.14 1.59
CA PHE A 38 -8.04 -0.53 0.52
C PHE A 38 -7.41 -1.62 -0.36
N ARG A 39 -7.37 -1.40 -1.68
CA ARG A 39 -6.77 -2.33 -2.65
C ARG A 39 -5.91 -1.55 -3.63
N VAL A 40 -4.72 -2.06 -3.91
CA VAL A 40 -3.77 -1.49 -4.87
C VAL A 40 -3.04 -2.59 -5.61
N THR A 41 -2.67 -2.34 -6.85
CA THR A 41 -1.79 -3.23 -7.61
C THR A 41 -0.35 -2.76 -7.44
N ALA A 42 0.53 -3.67 -7.01
CA ALA A 42 1.95 -3.48 -6.83
C ALA A 42 2.70 -4.56 -7.62
N ASP A 43 3.30 -4.16 -8.73
CA ASP A 43 4.00 -5.07 -9.64
C ASP A 43 5.47 -5.29 -9.27
N THR A 44 5.98 -4.57 -8.25
CA THR A 44 7.39 -4.64 -7.83
C THR A 44 7.55 -4.84 -6.32
N PRO A 45 8.63 -5.50 -5.87
CA PRO A 45 8.91 -5.70 -4.46
C PRO A 45 8.96 -4.39 -3.66
N ASP A 46 9.55 -3.33 -4.19
CA ASP A 46 9.61 -2.01 -3.54
C ASP A 46 8.23 -1.44 -3.23
N MET A 47 7.27 -1.60 -4.14
CA MET A 47 5.89 -1.15 -3.93
C MET A 47 5.19 -2.02 -2.89
N VAL A 48 5.47 -3.32 -2.87
CA VAL A 48 4.95 -4.22 -1.82
C VAL A 48 5.44 -3.80 -0.45
N GLU A 49 6.75 -3.56 -0.31
CA GLU A 49 7.34 -3.09 0.95
C GLU A 49 6.77 -1.73 1.38
N LEU A 50 6.59 -0.80 0.43
CA LEU A 50 5.97 0.50 0.71
C LEU A 50 4.57 0.33 1.29
N PHE A 51 3.72 -0.47 0.65
CA PHE A 51 2.34 -0.64 1.11
C PHE A 51 2.23 -1.47 2.42
N GLN A 52 3.19 -2.35 2.70
CA GLN A 52 3.31 -3.00 4.00
C GLN A 52 3.66 -2.00 5.10
N ALA A 53 4.61 -1.10 4.85
CA ALA A 53 4.96 -0.03 5.78
C ALA A 53 3.78 0.93 6.02
N VAL A 54 3.08 1.31 4.95
CA VAL A 54 1.85 2.11 5.02
C VAL A 54 0.76 1.43 5.85
N ALA A 55 0.53 0.13 5.67
CA ALA A 55 -0.47 -0.60 6.44
C ALA A 55 -0.14 -0.59 7.94
N ARG A 56 1.13 -0.82 8.30
CA ARG A 56 1.58 -0.74 9.69
C ARG A 56 1.36 0.64 10.28
N ARG A 57 1.77 1.69 9.57
CA ARG A 57 1.64 3.09 10.03
C ARG A 57 0.19 3.54 10.14
N ALA A 58 -0.68 3.08 9.23
CA ALA A 58 -2.12 3.32 9.31
C ALA A 58 -2.73 2.65 10.54
N GLY A 59 -2.31 1.43 10.87
CA GLY A 59 -2.73 0.75 12.10
C GLY A 59 -2.29 1.48 13.38
N GLU A 60 -1.04 1.94 13.41
CA GLU A 60 -0.50 2.77 14.50
C GLU A 60 -1.29 4.08 14.64
N SER A 61 -1.62 4.75 13.53
CA SER A 61 -2.36 6.02 13.51
C SER A 61 -3.82 5.87 13.94
N LEU A 62 -4.45 4.73 13.60
CA LEU A 62 -5.84 4.44 13.94
C LEU A 62 -6.00 3.82 15.34
N GLY A 63 -4.90 3.39 15.98
CA GLY A 63 -4.96 2.61 17.21
C GLY A 63 -5.70 1.28 17.03
N ARG A 64 -5.72 0.74 15.81
CA ARG A 64 -6.47 -0.46 15.44
C ARG A 64 -5.59 -1.38 14.61
N PRO A 65 -5.65 -2.71 14.80
CA PRO A 65 -4.84 -3.63 14.03
C PRO A 65 -5.26 -3.58 12.55
N VAL A 66 -4.29 -3.34 11.66
CA VAL A 66 -4.45 -3.31 10.21
C VAL A 66 -3.53 -4.37 9.62
N VAL A 67 -4.08 -5.20 8.73
CA VAL A 67 -3.35 -6.24 8.03
C VAL A 67 -3.23 -5.89 6.56
N SER A 68 -2.08 -6.25 5.98
CA SER A 68 -1.90 -6.25 4.53
C SER A 68 -1.59 -7.66 4.07
N TYR A 69 -2.21 -8.09 2.97
CA TYR A 69 -1.87 -9.34 2.32
C TYR A 69 -1.76 -9.12 0.81
N ALA A 70 -0.79 -9.79 0.21
CA ALA A 70 -0.57 -9.77 -1.22
C ALA A 70 -1.16 -11.03 -1.85
N ASN A 71 -1.90 -10.87 -2.94
CA ASN A 71 -2.39 -11.94 -3.81
C ASN A 71 -1.92 -11.66 -5.24
N GLY A 72 -0.79 -12.25 -5.62
CA GLY A 72 -0.11 -11.92 -6.87
C GLY A 72 0.36 -10.46 -6.87
N ARG A 73 -0.15 -9.67 -7.80
CA ARG A 73 0.15 -8.23 -7.91
C ARG A 73 -0.80 -7.36 -7.09
N ASP A 74 -1.87 -7.93 -6.54
CA ASP A 74 -2.82 -7.16 -5.74
C ASP A 74 -2.44 -7.18 -4.27
N ILE A 75 -2.34 -6.00 -3.66
CA ILE A 75 -2.24 -5.83 -2.22
C ILE A 75 -3.59 -5.38 -1.70
N VAL A 76 -4.05 -6.03 -0.65
CA VAL A 76 -5.24 -5.66 0.09
C VAL A 76 -4.84 -5.26 1.49
N ILE A 77 -5.30 -4.09 1.92
CA ILE A 77 -5.14 -3.58 3.29
C ILE A 77 -6.54 -3.48 3.92
N THR A 78 -6.71 -4.02 5.12
CA THR A 78 -7.98 -4.00 5.85
C THR A 78 -7.73 -4.09 7.37
N PHE A 79 -8.74 -3.84 8.19
CA PHE A 79 -8.63 -4.09 9.62
C PHE A 79 -8.44 -5.58 9.88
N ALA A 80 -7.64 -5.94 10.88
CA ALA A 80 -7.65 -7.30 11.37
C ALA A 80 -9.04 -7.57 11.94
N ASP A 81 -9.68 -8.64 11.48
CA ASP A 81 -10.85 -9.18 12.17
C ASP A 81 -10.34 -9.68 13.53
N ASN A 82 -10.87 -9.14 14.63
CA ASN A 82 -10.61 -9.69 15.96
C ASN A 82 -11.28 -11.07 15.99
N ALA A 83 -10.50 -12.11 15.72
CA ALA A 83 -10.91 -13.48 16.02
C ALA A 83 -11.09 -13.67 17.53
#